data_AF-A0A0D3C2X3-F1
#
_entry.id   AF-A0A0D3C2X3-F1
#
_cell.length_a   1.000
_cell.length_b   1.000
_cell.length_c   1.000
_cell.angle_alpha   90.00
_cell.angle_beta   90.00
_cell.angle_gamma   90.00
#
_symmetry.space_group_name_H-M   'P 1'
#
loop_
_entity.id
_entity.type
_entity.pdbx_description
1 polymer ?
#
loop_
_entity_poly.entity_id
_entity_poly.type
_entity_poly.pdbx_seq_one_letter_code
_entity_poly.pdbx_strand_id
1 'polypeptide(L)'
;AERCTYGERILGSSSEYVQSNVRVILLVNSTSLFTSILKLFVFVLKFGTYYSLFFDPRYYFQVNDQYVRNKLKVVLFPFLHRRHWTRISEPVGGRLSYKPPIYDINAPDLYIPFMAFGTYVVLADLSPRLNGK
;
A
#
# COMPACT_ATOMS: atom_id res chain seq x y z
N ALA A 1 -10.42 -47.29 -60.96
CA ALA A 1 -9.21 -46.78 -60.29
C ALA A 1 -9.56 -45.40 -59.74
N GLU A 2 -9.89 -45.34 -58.46
CA GLU A 2 -10.27 -44.08 -57.80
C GLU A 2 -9.48 -44.02 -56.50
N ARG A 3 -8.45 -43.16 -56.47
CA ARG A 3 -7.66 -42.92 -55.25
C ARG A 3 -8.37 -41.85 -54.44
N CYS A 4 -8.97 -42.24 -53.32
CA CYS A 4 -9.40 -41.31 -52.30
C CYS A 4 -8.18 -40.78 -51.54
N THR A 5 -7.65 -39.63 -51.95
CA THR A 5 -6.70 -38.84 -51.16
C THR A 5 -7.46 -37.78 -50.37
N TYR A 6 -8.11 -38.19 -49.28
CA TYR A 6 -8.69 -37.28 -48.30
C TYR A 6 -8.29 -37.79 -46.91
N GLY A 7 -7.31 -37.15 -46.28
CA GLY A 7 -7.05 -37.48 -44.87
C GLY A 7 -5.67 -37.21 -44.29
N GLU A 8 -4.73 -36.58 -45.00
CA GLU A 8 -3.48 -36.14 -44.36
C GLU A 8 -3.50 -34.61 -44.24
N ARG A 9 -3.98 -34.09 -43.09
CA ARG A 9 -3.55 -32.79 -42.50
C ARG A 9 -4.29 -32.33 -41.23
N ILE A 10 -4.93 -33.21 -40.44
CA ILE A 10 -5.54 -32.80 -39.14
C ILE A 10 -4.97 -33.61 -37.95
N LEU A 11 -3.73 -34.07 -38.04
CA LEU A 11 -2.98 -34.55 -36.88
C LEU A 11 -1.75 -33.67 -36.74
N GLY A 12 -1.97 -32.41 -36.33
CA GLY A 12 -0.93 -31.69 -35.62
C GLY A 12 -0.46 -32.62 -34.51
N SER A 13 0.86 -32.85 -34.43
CA SER A 13 1.42 -33.84 -33.51
C SER A 13 0.88 -33.58 -32.11
N SER A 14 0.62 -34.62 -31.32
CA SER A 14 0.17 -34.47 -29.92
C SER A 14 1.07 -33.47 -29.15
N SER A 15 2.34 -33.37 -29.52
CA SER A 15 3.29 -32.36 -29.03
C SER A 15 2.93 -30.91 -29.42
N GLU A 16 2.46 -30.64 -30.64
CA GLU A 16 2.04 -29.30 -31.08
C GLU A 16 0.78 -28.82 -30.36
N TYR A 17 -0.18 -29.72 -30.09
CA TYR A 17 -1.35 -29.40 -29.26
C TYR A 17 -0.98 -29.13 -27.81
N VAL A 18 -0.05 -29.91 -27.23
CA VAL A 18 0.48 -29.64 -25.89
C VAL A 18 1.21 -28.30 -25.87
N GLN A 19 2.01 -28.00 -26.89
CA GLN A 19 2.77 -26.76 -26.99
C GLN A 19 1.88 -25.54 -27.26
N SER A 20 0.79 -25.70 -28.02
CA SER A 20 -0.21 -24.65 -28.24
C SER A 20 -1.03 -24.40 -26.97
N ASN A 21 -1.45 -25.44 -26.25
CA ASN A 21 -2.14 -25.31 -24.97
C ASN A 21 -1.27 -24.62 -23.92
N VAL A 22 0.02 -24.97 -23.85
CA VAL A 22 0.99 -24.29 -22.97
C VAL A 22 1.14 -22.82 -23.37
N ARG A 23 1.24 -22.49 -24.67
CA ARG A 23 1.31 -21.10 -25.16
C ARG A 23 0.04 -20.31 -24.85
N VAL A 24 -1.14 -20.91 -24.99
CA VAL A 24 -2.43 -20.28 -24.67
C VAL A 24 -2.55 -20.05 -23.16
N ILE A 25 -2.16 -21.01 -22.32
CA ILE A 25 -2.15 -20.86 -20.86
C ILE A 25 -1.16 -19.78 -20.41
N LEU A 26 0.02 -19.70 -21.04
CA LEU A 26 1.01 -18.65 -20.77
C LEU A 26 0.50 -17.27 -21.22
N LEU A 27 -0.16 -17.17 -22.39
CA LEU A 27 -0.76 -15.93 -22.88
C LEU A 27 -1.95 -15.46 -22.02
N VAL A 28 -2.82 -16.37 -21.59
CA VAL A 28 -3.96 -16.06 -20.71
C VAL A 28 -3.48 -15.61 -19.33
N ASN A 29 -2.47 -16.28 -18.75
CA ASN A 29 -1.86 -15.82 -17.51
C ASN A 29 -1.14 -14.47 -17.69
N SER A 30 -0.42 -14.26 -18.80
CA SER A 30 0.27 -13.00 -19.07
C SER A 30 -0.70 -11.82 -19.24
N THR A 31 -1.84 -12.03 -19.90
CA THR A 31 -2.87 -10.98 -20.10
C THR A 31 -3.66 -10.72 -18.81
N SER A 32 -3.94 -11.75 -18.01
CA SER A 32 -4.55 -11.62 -16.67
C SER A 32 -3.64 -10.86 -15.69
N LEU A 33 -2.35 -11.19 -15.67
CA LEU A 33 -1.35 -10.49 -14.87
C LEU A 33 -1.19 -9.04 -15.35
N PHE A 34 -1.10 -8.81 -16.66
CA PHE A 34 -0.96 -7.47 -17.23
C PHE A 34 -2.15 -6.57 -16.87
N THR A 35 -3.39 -7.07 -16.99
CA THR A 35 -4.58 -6.30 -16.63
C THR A 35 -4.71 -6.05 -15.13
N SER A 36 -4.25 -6.98 -14.29
CA SER A 36 -4.21 -6.82 -12.83
C SER A 36 -3.17 -5.79 -12.40
N ILE A 37 -1.97 -5.84 -13.00
CA ILE A 37 -0.92 -4.84 -12.79
C ILE A 37 -1.36 -3.47 -13.28
N LEU A 38 -2.02 -3.39 -14.44
CA LEU A 38 -2.54 -2.15 -14.99
C LEU A 38 -3.65 -1.56 -14.10
N LYS A 39 -4.54 -2.39 -13.54
CA LYS A 39 -5.54 -1.96 -12.55
C LYS A 39 -4.90 -1.43 -11.27
N LEU A 40 -3.85 -2.11 -10.77
CA LEU A 40 -3.09 -1.66 -9.60
C LEU A 40 -2.38 -0.34 -9.87
N PHE A 41 -1.78 -0.19 -11.04
CA PHE A 41 -1.12 1.05 -11.46
C PHE A 41 -2.10 2.21 -11.59
N VAL A 42 -3.25 2.00 -12.25
CA VAL A 42 -4.32 3.00 -12.36
C VAL A 42 -4.92 3.33 -10.97
N PHE A 43 -5.04 2.34 -10.07
CA PHE A 43 -5.46 2.56 -8.69
C PHE A 43 -4.48 3.44 -7.93
N VAL A 44 -3.17 3.18 -8.03
CA VAL A 44 -2.11 3.99 -7.41
C VAL A 44 -2.13 5.43 -7.94
N LEU A 45 -2.33 5.62 -9.24
CA LEU A 45 -2.46 6.96 -9.83
C LEU A 45 -3.71 7.70 -9.36
N LYS A 46 -4.85 7.02 -9.25
CA LYS A 46 -6.10 7.63 -8.74
C LYS A 46 -6.06 7.90 -7.24
N PHE A 47 -5.33 7.08 -6.49
CA PHE A 47 -5.10 7.27 -5.06
C PHE A 47 -4.42 8.62 -4.79
N GLY A 48 -3.34 8.97 -5.50
CA GLY A 48 -2.68 10.27 -5.30
C GLY A 48 -3.60 11.48 -5.44
N THR A 49 -4.45 11.50 -6.48
CA THR A 49 -5.38 12.60 -6.76
C THR A 49 -6.58 12.64 -5.79
N TYR A 50 -7.11 11.48 -5.39
CA TYR A 50 -8.23 11.41 -4.45
C TYR A 50 -7.83 11.91 -3.05
N TYR A 51 -6.62 11.59 -2.60
CA TYR A 51 -6.17 11.97 -1.27
C TYR A 51 -5.92 13.48 -1.14
N SER A 52 -5.42 14.13 -2.19
CA SER A 52 -5.19 15.58 -2.18
C SER A 52 -6.48 16.41 -2.09
N LEU A 53 -7.65 15.84 -2.44
CA LEU A 53 -8.94 16.53 -2.39
C LEU A 53 -9.61 16.45 -1.02
N PHE A 54 -9.32 15.41 -0.23
CA PHE A 54 -9.98 15.15 1.05
C PHE A 54 -9.05 15.28 2.27
N PHE A 55 -7.74 15.23 2.07
CA PHE A 55 -6.75 15.27 3.14
C PHE A 55 -5.72 16.37 2.90
N ASP A 56 -5.54 17.23 3.90
CA ASP A 56 -4.41 18.17 3.95
C ASP A 56 -3.22 17.51 4.66
N PRO A 57 -2.25 16.91 3.93
CA PRO A 57 -1.11 16.25 4.57
C PRO A 57 -0.32 17.23 5.45
N ARG A 58 -0.27 18.51 5.04
CA ARG A 58 0.40 19.58 5.79
C ARG A 58 -0.09 19.72 7.22
N TYR A 59 -1.35 19.40 7.52
CA TYR A 59 -1.87 19.43 8.89
C TYR A 59 -1.32 18.28 9.74
N TYR A 60 -1.30 17.07 9.19
CA TYR A 60 -0.91 15.84 9.92
C TYR A 60 0.61 15.64 10.03
N PHE A 61 1.40 16.34 9.20
CA PHE A 61 2.87 16.32 9.21
C PHE A 61 3.50 17.51 9.95
N GLN A 62 2.71 18.38 10.59
CA GLN A 62 3.23 19.43 11.47
C GLN A 62 3.62 18.85 12.83
N VAL A 63 4.85 18.34 12.91
CA VAL A 63 5.41 17.68 14.10
C VAL A 63 6.81 18.22 14.44
N ASN A 64 7.16 18.19 15.73
CA ASN A 64 8.50 18.56 16.25
C ASN A 64 9.19 17.37 16.94
N ASP A 65 10.50 17.41 17.14
CA ASP A 65 11.24 16.34 17.85
C ASP A 65 10.74 16.09 19.28
N GLN A 66 10.40 17.16 20.00
CA GLN A 66 9.81 17.05 21.33
C GLN A 66 8.45 16.33 21.30
N TYR A 67 7.63 16.63 20.29
CA TYR A 67 6.35 15.96 20.09
C TYR A 67 6.55 14.46 19.86
N VAL A 68 7.46 14.07 18.96
CA VAL A 68 7.74 12.66 18.63
C VAL A 68 8.17 11.89 19.87
N ARG A 69 9.10 12.43 20.66
CA ARG A 69 9.56 11.79 21.90
C ARG A 69 8.44 11.59 22.91
N ASN A 70 7.58 12.60 23.08
CA ASN A 70 6.47 12.51 24.01
C ASN A 70 5.40 11.53 23.52
N LYS A 71 5.08 11.56 22.24
CA LYS A 71 4.10 10.67 21.62
C LYS A 71 4.59 9.21 21.65
N LEU A 72 5.88 8.97 21.43
CA LEU A 72 6.49 7.64 21.60
C LEU A 72 6.39 7.13 23.03
N LYS A 73 6.61 7.98 24.05
CA LYS A 73 6.40 7.59 25.46
C LYS A 73 4.96 7.15 25.72
N VAL A 74 3.98 7.86 25.14
CA VAL A 74 2.55 7.49 25.26
C VAL A 74 2.26 6.16 24.57
N VAL A 75 2.82 5.91 23.38
CA VAL A 75 2.64 4.66 22.64
C VAL A 75 3.29 3.48 23.36
N LEU A 76 4.52 3.65 23.88
CA LEU A 76 5.25 2.59 24.60
C LEU A 76 4.67 2.33 26.00
N PHE A 77 4.16 3.36 26.67
CA PHE A 77 3.66 3.29 28.03
C PHE A 77 2.25 3.90 28.14
N PRO A 78 1.21 3.22 27.60
CA PRO A 78 -0.14 3.77 27.55
C PRO A 78 -0.71 4.09 28.94
N PHE A 79 -0.29 3.35 29.98
CA PHE A 79 -0.76 3.50 31.36
C PHE A 79 -0.15 4.69 32.11
N LEU A 80 0.96 5.25 31.62
CA LEU A 80 1.59 6.42 32.24
C LEU A 80 0.93 7.74 31.76
N HIS A 81 0.13 7.69 30.69
CA HIS A 81 -0.57 8.88 30.17
C HIS A 81 -1.77 9.23 31.05
N ARG A 82 -1.62 10.28 31.86
CA ARG A 82 -2.62 10.70 32.87
C ARG A 82 -3.82 11.39 32.22
N ARG A 83 -4.94 10.67 32.09
CA ARG A 83 -6.35 11.11 31.91
C ARG A 83 -6.75 12.04 30.74
N HIS A 84 -5.84 12.73 30.06
CA HIS A 84 -6.19 13.70 29.02
C HIS A 84 -6.06 13.07 27.64
N TRP A 85 -7.06 12.28 27.23
CA TRP A 85 -7.19 11.74 25.86
C TRP A 85 -8.07 12.62 24.97
N THR A 86 -8.69 13.64 25.54
CA THR A 86 -9.53 14.59 24.80
C THR A 86 -8.65 15.57 24.03
N ARG A 87 -9.01 15.82 22.77
CA ARG A 87 -8.35 16.84 21.94
C ARG A 87 -8.63 18.23 22.48
N ILE A 88 -7.66 19.13 22.31
CA ILE A 88 -7.83 20.54 22.66
C ILE A 88 -8.50 21.24 21.47
N SER A 89 -9.75 21.68 21.65
CA SER A 89 -10.43 22.54 20.70
C SER A 89 -10.33 23.99 21.15
N GLU A 90 -9.94 24.88 20.24
CA GLU A 90 -10.02 26.32 20.48
C GLU A 90 -11.20 26.91 19.69
N PRO A 91 -12.05 27.72 20.33
CA PRO A 91 -13.11 28.45 19.63
C PRO A 91 -12.46 29.60 18.86
N VAL A 92 -12.18 29.39 17.57
CA VAL A 92 -11.70 30.44 16.66
C VAL A 92 -12.89 30.90 15.81
N GLY A 93 -13.38 32.11 16.06
CA GLY A 93 -14.43 32.73 15.24
C GLY A 93 -15.75 31.96 15.20
N GLY A 94 -16.20 31.38 16.32
CA GLY A 94 -17.48 30.64 16.39
C GLY A 94 -17.44 29.22 15.84
N ARG A 95 -16.28 28.73 15.38
CA ARG A 95 -16.04 27.33 15.00
C ARG A 95 -15.05 26.68 15.95
N LEU A 96 -15.32 25.44 16.35
CA LEU A 96 -14.35 24.60 17.06
C LEU A 96 -13.27 24.18 16.06
N SER A 97 -12.06 24.73 16.19
CA SER A 97 -10.91 24.34 15.38
C SER A 97 -9.95 23.49 16.21
N TYR A 98 -9.44 22.43 15.60
CA TYR A 98 -8.51 21.52 16.27
C TYR A 98 -7.07 21.90 15.99
N LYS A 99 -6.26 21.95 17.05
CA LYS A 99 -4.84 22.24 16.92
C LYS A 99 -4.08 21.13 16.17
N PRO A 100 -3.06 21.51 15.37
CA PRO A 100 -2.17 20.56 14.72
C PRO A 100 -1.28 19.82 15.75
N PRO A 101 -0.69 18.67 15.37
CA PRO A 101 0.06 17.78 16.29
C PRO A 101 1.15 18.48 17.10
N ILE A 102 1.87 19.44 16.51
CA ILE A 102 2.86 20.26 17.21
C ILE A 102 2.37 20.90 18.53
N TYR A 103 1.09 21.23 18.65
CA TYR A 103 0.50 21.88 19.83
C TYR A 103 -0.47 20.99 20.63
N ASP A 104 -0.86 19.82 20.11
CA ASP A 104 -1.76 18.88 20.78
C ASP A 104 -1.22 17.45 20.65
N ILE A 105 -0.75 16.87 21.77
CA ILE A 105 -0.22 15.50 21.82
C ILE A 105 -1.26 14.44 21.43
N ASN A 106 -2.54 14.73 21.65
CA ASN A 106 -3.64 13.83 21.33
C ASN A 106 -4.15 13.98 19.90
N ALA A 107 -3.63 14.94 19.13
CA ALA A 107 -4.02 15.06 17.74
C ALA A 107 -3.62 13.78 16.96
N PRO A 108 -4.45 13.36 16.00
CA PRO A 108 -4.08 12.30 15.07
C PRO A 108 -2.92 12.82 14.21
N ASP A 109 -1.80 12.11 14.21
CA ASP A 109 -0.65 12.39 13.36
C ASP A 109 -0.46 11.29 12.33
N LEU A 110 0.10 11.66 11.17
CA LEU A 110 0.46 10.72 10.12
C LEU A 110 1.95 10.37 10.16
N TYR A 111 2.76 11.17 10.87
CA TYR A 111 4.20 10.98 10.97
C TYR A 111 4.58 9.66 11.68
N ILE A 112 4.00 9.35 12.85
CA ILE A 112 4.37 8.11 13.57
C ILE A 112 4.00 6.86 12.78
N PRO A 113 2.76 6.71 12.25
CA PRO A 113 2.42 5.56 11.43
C PRO A 113 3.30 5.44 10.18
N PHE A 114 3.59 6.56 9.50
CA PHE A 114 4.44 6.58 8.31
C PHE A 114 5.87 6.17 8.62
N MET A 115 6.46 6.72 9.68
CA MET A 115 7.81 6.37 10.12
C MET A 115 7.89 4.91 10.60
N ALA A 116 6.90 4.44 11.36
CA ALA A 116 6.83 3.05 11.79
C ALA A 116 6.78 2.11 10.59
N PHE A 117 5.95 2.42 9.59
CA PHE A 117 5.89 1.67 8.34
C PHE A 117 7.23 1.68 7.60
N GLY A 118 7.86 2.84 7.43
CA GLY A 118 9.17 2.95 6.80
C GLY A 118 10.23 2.11 7.50
N THR A 119 10.29 2.16 8.84
CA THR A 119 11.22 1.33 9.62
C THR A 119 10.91 -0.15 9.53
N TYR A 120 9.63 -0.54 9.46
CA TYR A 120 9.23 -1.93 9.29
C TYR A 120 9.73 -2.49 7.96
N VAL A 121 9.56 -1.76 6.85
CA VAL A 121 10.04 -2.20 5.53
C VAL A 121 11.56 -2.36 5.54
N VAL A 122 12.30 -1.37 6.05
CA VAL A 122 13.76 -1.44 6.13
C VAL A 122 14.23 -2.62 6.97
N LEU A 123 13.60 -2.87 8.13
CA LEU A 123 13.93 -4.00 8.99
C LEU A 123 13.53 -5.34 8.37
N ALA A 124 12.40 -5.41 7.68
CA ALA A 124 11.93 -6.61 6.99
C ALA A 124 12.86 -7.00 5.83
N ASP A 125 13.44 -6.02 5.14
CA ASP A 125 14.41 -6.26 4.07
C ASP A 125 15.81 -6.59 4.64
N LEU A 126 16.19 -5.96 5.75
CA LEU A 126 17.49 -6.18 6.39
C LEU A 126 17.55 -7.51 7.18
N SER A 127 16.46 -7.92 7.82
CA SER A 127 16.41 -9.09 8.70
C SER A 127 16.81 -10.41 8.01
N PRO A 128 16.27 -10.76 6.82
CA PRO A 128 16.72 -11.94 6.06
C PRO A 128 18.18 -11.84 5.63
N ARG A 129 18.63 -10.64 5.27
CA ARG A 129 20.00 -10.40 4.79
C ARG A 129 21.05 -10.58 5.89
N LEU A 130 20.69 -10.33 7.14
CA LEU A 130 21.54 -10.59 8.30
C LEU A 130 21.45 -12.04 8.82
N ASN A 131 20.35 -12.75 8.53
CA ASN A 131 20.15 -14.14 8.95
C ASN A 131 20.81 -15.20 8.04
N GLY A 132 21.56 -14.77 7.02
CA GLY A 132 22.63 -15.56 6.39
C GLY A 132 22.26 -17.00 6.00
N LYS A 133 21.08 -17.20 5.43
CA LYS A 133 20.67 -18.47 4.83
C LYS A 133 20.40 -18.30 3.34
#